data_AF-A0A4Q5WZR8-F1
#
_entry.id   AF-A0A4Q5WZR8-F1
#
_cell.length_a   1.000
_cell.length_b   1.000
_cell.length_c   1.000
_cell.angle_alpha   90.00
_cell.angle_beta   90.00
_cell.angle_gamma   90.00
#
_symmetry.space_group_name_H-M   'P 1'
#
loop_
_entity.id
_entity.type
_entity.pdbx_description
1 polymer ?
#
loop_
_entity_poly.entity_id
_entity_poly.type
_entity_poly.pdbx_seq_one_letter_code
_entity_poly.pdbx_strand_id
1 'polypeptide(L)'
;MALSLVLLAACQSPTTPPQGEKHQASRFRPGSESPAPALAAFEPGDAARGKALIAEFECNRCHSGTGQPAPKLDQDCVGCHEQIATDRFRASPSKLAKWKPHILAYRDVPSLGELGNRLRPAWVRDYLLHPHDLRPSLAQSMPRLALSAEQATDIATYLTAVSGSVPTAVPGASVSREPAHMARGKELLIERGCVACHRVSGAGLTEPPRASPAPRTLGLAPDLRFVRDRSEPAAVARWLTDPTQMKQDAAMPNLHLAAEDVRDLTAFLSFGELAPPPVPQLAPRLPVLSRRVGFDEVNERVFAVTCRHCHTNPDSAGGDGGPGNTGGFGFKPRKIDFSSYQGIQSGGVDERGERVSLFAPTQEGLPRLVAALVARGREVNGQESPAVRGMPLGLPPLSAEQIQLVESWVAQGRPL
;
A
#
# COMPACT_ATOMS: atom_id res chain seq x y z
N MET A 1 12.21 64.76 -42.54
CA MET A 1 12.74 64.77 -43.91
C MET A 1 14.17 64.25 -43.87
N ALA A 2 14.47 63.30 -44.78
CA ALA A 2 15.79 62.82 -45.23
C ALA A 2 16.75 62.17 -44.20
N LEU A 3 16.91 60.84 -44.21
CA LEU A 3 17.82 60.03 -45.07
C LEU A 3 19.31 60.23 -44.72
N SER A 4 19.97 59.21 -44.13
CA SER A 4 20.87 58.25 -44.82
C SER A 4 22.32 58.77 -44.91
N LEU A 5 23.41 58.00 -44.82
CA LEU A 5 23.75 56.61 -44.46
C LEU A 5 25.30 56.59 -44.47
N VAL A 6 25.93 55.97 -43.46
CA VAL A 6 27.17 55.16 -43.46
C VAL A 6 28.48 55.68 -44.10
N LEU A 7 29.57 55.55 -43.33
CA LEU A 7 30.94 55.02 -43.62
C LEU A 7 31.92 55.70 -42.62
N LEU A 8 33.01 55.16 -42.07
CA LEU A 8 33.64 53.84 -41.92
C LEU A 8 34.85 54.07 -40.96
N ALA A 9 35.33 53.00 -40.29
CA ALA A 9 36.70 52.81 -39.77
C ALA A 9 37.19 53.49 -38.45
N ALA A 10 37.44 52.59 -37.49
CA ALA A 10 38.73 52.38 -36.79
C ALA A 10 38.85 52.72 -35.29
N CYS A 11 39.34 51.69 -34.59
CA CYS A 11 40.09 51.69 -33.33
C CYS A 11 39.34 52.02 -32.05
N GLN A 12 39.01 50.96 -31.28
CA GLN A 12 39.34 50.87 -29.85
C GLN A 12 39.12 49.43 -29.35
N SER A 13 40.16 48.87 -28.73
CA SER A 13 40.17 47.56 -28.07
C SER A 13 39.19 47.54 -26.88
N PRO A 14 38.37 46.49 -26.70
CA PRO A 14 37.67 46.29 -25.45
C PRO A 14 38.37 45.23 -24.59
N THR A 15 38.85 45.70 -23.44
CA THR A 15 38.84 45.06 -22.12
C THR A 15 38.18 43.68 -22.01
N THR A 16 38.95 42.72 -21.51
CA THR A 16 38.54 41.39 -21.05
C THR A 16 37.42 41.46 -20.00
N PRO A 17 36.24 40.86 -20.22
CA PRO A 17 35.29 40.53 -19.16
C PRO A 17 35.53 39.08 -18.64
N PRO A 18 35.08 38.77 -17.41
CA PRO A 18 35.49 37.57 -16.68
C PRO A 18 34.97 36.29 -17.32
N GLN A 19 35.76 35.22 -17.15
CA GLN A 19 35.50 33.88 -17.64
C GLN A 19 34.15 33.36 -17.12
N GLY A 20 33.17 33.23 -18.02
CA GLY A 20 31.98 32.43 -17.77
C GLY A 20 32.34 30.95 -17.85
N GLU A 21 32.08 30.21 -16.78
CA GLU A 21 32.17 28.76 -16.74
C GLU A 21 31.33 28.15 -17.87
N LYS A 22 32.00 27.49 -18.81
CA LYS A 22 31.35 26.66 -19.81
C LYS A 22 30.80 25.43 -19.10
N HIS A 23 29.49 25.41 -18.83
CA HIS A 23 28.77 24.17 -18.59
C HIS A 23 28.95 23.25 -19.80
N GLN A 24 29.82 22.26 -19.66
CA GLN A 24 29.88 21.13 -20.57
C GLN A 24 28.55 20.38 -20.46
N ALA A 25 27.75 20.47 -21.51
CA ALA A 25 26.62 19.58 -21.72
C ALA A 25 27.15 18.14 -21.78
N SER A 26 27.00 17.40 -20.68
CA SER A 26 27.27 15.98 -20.60
C SER A 26 26.37 15.27 -21.60
N ARG A 27 26.98 14.71 -22.64
CA ARG A 27 26.30 13.84 -23.61
C ARG A 27 25.87 12.58 -22.87
N PHE A 28 24.56 12.45 -22.66
CA PHE A 28 23.93 11.26 -22.13
C PHE A 28 24.24 10.08 -23.06
N ARG A 29 25.09 9.16 -22.63
CA ARG A 29 25.25 7.85 -23.28
C ARG A 29 24.03 7.01 -22.88
N PRO A 30 23.34 6.34 -23.82
CA PRO A 30 22.31 5.38 -23.46
C PRO A 30 23.00 4.26 -22.66
N GLY A 31 22.54 4.08 -21.42
CA GLY A 31 23.05 3.07 -20.51
C GLY A 31 22.79 1.68 -21.10
N SER A 32 23.83 0.86 -21.09
CA SER A 32 23.70 -0.59 -21.17
C SER A 32 22.69 -1.04 -20.12
N GLU A 33 21.64 -1.75 -20.54
CA GLU A 33 20.69 -2.40 -19.66
C GLU A 33 21.44 -3.33 -18.69
N SER A 34 21.62 -2.89 -17.45
CA SER A 34 21.93 -3.83 -16.37
C SER A 34 20.66 -4.64 -16.13
N PRO A 35 20.73 -5.99 -16.17
CA PRO A 35 19.59 -6.81 -15.79
C PRO A 35 19.18 -6.45 -14.36
N ALA A 36 17.87 -6.45 -14.10
CA ALA A 36 17.32 -6.28 -12.77
C ALA A 36 18.09 -7.19 -11.79
N PRO A 37 18.56 -6.69 -10.63
CA PRO A 37 19.37 -7.48 -9.72
C PRO A 37 18.58 -8.73 -9.34
N ALA A 38 19.19 -9.91 -9.52
CA ALA A 38 18.61 -11.16 -9.04
C ALA A 38 18.29 -10.98 -7.55
N LEU A 39 17.07 -11.33 -7.13
CA LEU A 39 16.70 -11.32 -5.72
C LEU A 39 17.76 -12.13 -4.96
N ALA A 40 18.40 -11.49 -3.97
CA ALA A 40 19.44 -12.14 -3.18
C ALA A 40 18.90 -13.44 -2.57
N ALA A 41 19.78 -14.44 -2.43
CA ALA A 41 19.43 -15.70 -1.77
C ALA A 41 18.80 -15.42 -0.40
N PHE A 42 17.71 -16.11 -0.09
CA PHE A 42 17.02 -15.98 1.19
C PHE A 42 17.66 -16.91 2.21
N GLU A 43 18.30 -16.34 3.22
CA GLU A 43 18.73 -17.09 4.40
C GLU A 43 17.55 -17.19 5.38
N PRO A 44 17.05 -18.41 5.68
CA PRO A 44 15.96 -18.59 6.63
C PRO A 44 16.33 -18.12 8.05
N GLY A 45 15.38 -17.47 8.70
CA GLY A 45 15.44 -17.09 10.12
C GLY A 45 14.84 -18.14 11.05
N ASP A 46 14.47 -17.71 12.25
CA ASP A 46 13.83 -18.56 13.26
C ASP A 46 12.31 -18.59 13.07
N ALA A 47 11.79 -19.73 12.58
CA ALA A 47 10.36 -19.90 12.33
C ALA A 47 9.51 -19.89 13.63
N ALA A 48 10.04 -20.36 14.76
CA ALA A 48 9.30 -20.34 16.03
C ALA A 48 9.17 -18.89 16.54
N ARG A 49 10.24 -18.12 16.44
CA ARG A 49 10.21 -16.67 16.69
C ARG A 49 9.30 -15.94 15.71
N GLY A 50 9.32 -16.31 14.44
CA GLY A 50 8.41 -15.80 13.41
C GLY A 50 6.93 -15.99 13.77
N LYS A 51 6.57 -17.17 14.28
CA LYS A 51 5.21 -17.44 14.79
C LYS A 51 4.85 -16.55 15.96
N ALA A 52 5.77 -16.35 16.92
CA ALA A 52 5.54 -15.47 18.07
C ALA A 52 5.35 -14.01 17.62
N LEU A 53 6.16 -13.53 16.67
CA LEU A 53 6.07 -12.20 16.10
C LEU A 53 4.74 -11.96 15.39
N ILE A 54 4.18 -12.96 14.70
CA ILE A 54 2.83 -12.86 14.10
C ILE A 54 1.76 -12.57 15.15
N ALA A 55 1.88 -13.15 16.35
CA ALA A 55 0.98 -12.85 17.46
C ALA A 55 1.26 -11.45 18.04
N GLU A 56 2.54 -11.08 18.23
CA GLU A 56 2.95 -9.77 18.75
C GLU A 56 2.51 -8.60 17.87
N PHE A 57 2.66 -8.76 16.56
CA PHE A 57 2.20 -7.80 15.55
C PHE A 57 0.72 -8.01 15.16
N GLU A 58 0.01 -8.89 15.87
CA GLU A 58 -1.43 -9.10 15.75
C GLU A 58 -1.93 -9.32 14.31
N CYS A 59 -1.16 -10.03 13.48
CA CYS A 59 -1.48 -10.17 12.05
C CYS A 59 -2.84 -10.87 11.84
N ASN A 60 -3.28 -11.68 12.81
CA ASN A 60 -4.57 -12.38 12.81
C ASN A 60 -5.79 -11.47 13.00
N ARG A 61 -5.61 -10.21 13.39
CA ARG A 61 -6.69 -9.20 13.44
C ARG A 61 -7.22 -8.81 12.06
N CYS A 62 -6.40 -9.02 11.02
CA CYS A 62 -6.79 -8.85 9.64
C CYS A 62 -6.80 -10.19 8.91
N HIS A 63 -5.71 -10.95 9.00
CA HIS A 63 -5.49 -12.11 8.15
C HIS A 63 -5.92 -13.43 8.80
N SER A 64 -6.60 -14.27 8.02
CA SER A 64 -6.69 -15.70 8.32
C SER A 64 -5.42 -16.46 7.90
N GLY A 65 -5.32 -17.74 8.25
CA GLY A 65 -4.19 -18.59 7.83
C GLY A 65 -2.84 -18.23 8.48
N THR A 66 -2.85 -17.48 9.56
CA THR A 66 -1.65 -17.03 10.31
C THR A 66 -1.08 -18.10 11.27
N GLY A 67 -1.81 -19.21 11.46
CA GLY A 67 -1.50 -20.20 12.49
C GLY A 67 -1.77 -19.73 13.93
N GLN A 68 -2.40 -18.56 14.09
CA GLN A 68 -2.88 -18.04 15.37
C GLN A 68 -4.38 -18.34 15.55
N PRO A 69 -4.88 -18.36 16.80
CA PRO A 69 -6.31 -18.39 17.06
C PRO A 69 -7.03 -17.21 16.39
N ALA A 70 -8.31 -17.40 16.07
CA ALA A 70 -9.14 -16.28 15.62
C ALA A 70 -9.18 -15.19 16.72
N PRO A 71 -9.03 -13.90 16.35
CA PRO A 71 -9.16 -12.80 17.30
C PRO A 71 -10.58 -12.75 17.88
N LYS A 72 -10.72 -12.05 19.00
CA LYS A 72 -12.05 -11.65 19.49
C LYS A 72 -12.68 -10.67 18.50
N LEU A 73 -14.02 -10.61 18.44
CA LEU A 73 -14.73 -9.80 17.44
C LEU A 73 -14.42 -8.29 17.53
N ASP A 74 -14.15 -7.78 18.73
CA ASP A 74 -13.69 -6.40 18.98
C ASP A 74 -12.28 -6.11 18.45
N GLN A 75 -11.48 -7.16 18.24
CA GLN A 75 -10.14 -7.12 17.66
C GLN A 75 -10.10 -7.61 16.21
N ASP A 76 -11.20 -8.20 15.71
CA ASP A 76 -11.35 -8.72 14.35
C ASP A 76 -11.86 -7.63 13.40
N CYS A 77 -10.94 -6.83 12.87
CA CYS A 77 -11.29 -5.73 11.97
C CYS A 77 -12.08 -6.24 10.75
N VAL A 78 -11.63 -7.35 10.17
CA VAL A 78 -12.20 -7.86 8.91
C VAL A 78 -13.51 -8.59 9.15
N GLY A 79 -13.57 -9.47 10.15
CA GLY A 79 -14.79 -10.18 10.49
C GLY A 79 -15.91 -9.26 10.96
N CYS A 80 -15.59 -8.22 11.76
CA CYS A 80 -16.59 -7.23 12.16
C CYS A 80 -17.12 -6.43 10.95
N HIS A 81 -16.22 -5.94 10.09
CA HIS A 81 -16.61 -5.16 8.91
C HIS A 81 -17.45 -5.98 7.92
N GLU A 82 -17.07 -7.24 7.68
CA GLU A 82 -17.81 -8.16 6.83
C GLU A 82 -19.20 -8.44 7.39
N GLN A 83 -19.31 -8.75 8.70
CA GLN A 83 -20.59 -9.02 9.34
C GLN A 83 -21.55 -7.83 9.29
N ILE A 84 -21.04 -6.60 9.47
CA ILE A 84 -21.87 -5.39 9.35
C ILE A 84 -22.31 -5.19 7.90
N ALA A 85 -21.41 -5.39 6.94
CA ALA A 85 -21.71 -5.23 5.52
C ALA A 85 -22.76 -6.24 5.01
N THR A 86 -22.85 -7.43 5.62
CA THR A 86 -23.76 -8.51 5.21
C THR A 86 -24.93 -8.75 6.17
N ASP A 87 -25.27 -7.80 7.05
CA ASP A 87 -26.37 -7.93 8.05
C ASP A 87 -26.24 -9.09 9.04
N ARG A 88 -25.02 -9.63 9.23
CA ARG A 88 -24.77 -10.72 10.19
C ARG A 88 -24.37 -10.20 11.57
N PHE A 89 -23.96 -8.94 11.67
CA PHE A 89 -23.57 -8.34 12.95
C PHE A 89 -24.80 -8.09 13.84
N ARG A 90 -24.68 -8.44 15.13
CA ARG A 90 -25.76 -8.29 16.11
C ARG A 90 -25.92 -6.83 16.55
N ALA A 91 -26.72 -6.06 15.82
CA ALA A 91 -27.14 -4.70 16.18
C ALA A 91 -28.56 -4.40 15.68
N SER A 92 -29.15 -3.27 16.10
CA SER A 92 -30.45 -2.84 15.58
C SER A 92 -30.34 -2.46 14.10
N PRO A 93 -31.39 -2.67 13.28
CA PRO A 93 -31.39 -2.27 11.87
C PRO A 93 -31.03 -0.80 11.65
N SER A 94 -31.49 0.09 12.55
CA SER A 94 -31.14 1.52 12.51
C SER A 94 -29.65 1.79 12.70
N LYS A 95 -28.96 1.03 13.56
CA LYS A 95 -27.50 1.14 13.75
C LYS A 95 -26.76 0.61 12.53
N LEU A 96 -27.17 -0.55 12.01
CA LEU A 96 -26.57 -1.12 10.80
C LEU A 96 -26.73 -0.19 9.59
N ALA A 97 -27.92 0.38 9.40
CA ALA A 97 -28.19 1.36 8.34
C ALA A 97 -27.29 2.61 8.46
N LYS A 98 -26.96 3.03 9.69
CA LYS A 98 -26.02 4.13 9.94
C LYS A 98 -24.56 3.73 9.66
N TRP A 99 -24.13 2.53 10.03
CA TRP A 99 -22.72 2.13 9.93
C TRP A 99 -22.31 1.64 8.54
N LYS A 100 -23.18 0.87 7.87
CA LYS A 100 -22.89 0.24 6.57
C LYS A 100 -22.32 1.18 5.51
N PRO A 101 -22.86 2.40 5.30
CA PRO A 101 -22.32 3.32 4.29
C PRO A 101 -20.87 3.76 4.57
N HIS A 102 -20.40 3.62 5.81
CA HIS A 102 -19.07 4.04 6.23
C HIS A 102 -18.07 2.88 6.32
N ILE A 103 -18.52 1.62 6.19
CA ILE A 103 -17.66 0.43 6.26
C ILE A 103 -17.36 -0.05 4.83
N LEU A 104 -16.44 0.66 4.18
CA LEU A 104 -16.02 0.36 2.80
C LEU A 104 -14.68 -0.38 2.74
N ALA A 105 -13.78 -0.11 3.69
CA ALA A 105 -12.46 -0.72 3.77
C ALA A 105 -12.44 -1.93 4.73
N TYR A 106 -11.40 -2.74 4.64
CA TYR A 106 -11.15 -3.92 5.50
C TYR A 106 -12.28 -4.95 5.54
N ARG A 107 -13.15 -5.01 4.53
CA ARG A 107 -14.12 -6.10 4.39
C ARG A 107 -13.49 -7.40 3.89
N ASP A 108 -12.39 -7.26 3.17
CA ASP A 108 -11.67 -8.34 2.53
C ASP A 108 -10.16 -8.10 2.61
N VAL A 109 -9.42 -9.13 3.00
CA VAL A 109 -7.95 -9.19 2.94
C VAL A 109 -7.53 -10.61 2.54
N PRO A 110 -6.31 -10.82 2.01
CA PRO A 110 -5.86 -12.17 1.68
C PRO A 110 -5.62 -13.01 2.94
N SER A 111 -5.92 -14.32 2.87
CA SER A 111 -5.37 -15.29 3.81
C SER A 111 -3.84 -15.39 3.65
N LEU A 112 -3.13 -15.59 4.75
CA LEU A 112 -1.70 -15.90 4.77
C LEU A 112 -1.44 -17.43 4.79
N GLY A 113 -2.47 -18.23 4.56
CA GLY A 113 -2.34 -19.66 4.34
C GLY A 113 -1.52 -19.98 3.10
N GLU A 114 -0.71 -21.04 3.21
CA GLU A 114 0.02 -21.66 2.10
C GLU A 114 0.84 -20.68 1.26
N LEU A 115 1.43 -19.64 1.87
CA LEU A 115 2.26 -18.69 1.10
C LEU A 115 3.47 -19.39 0.49
N GLY A 116 4.09 -20.32 1.22
CA GLY A 116 5.27 -21.08 0.76
C GLY A 116 5.05 -21.85 -0.55
N ASN A 117 3.79 -22.16 -0.89
CA ASN A 117 3.48 -22.83 -2.14
C ASN A 117 3.64 -21.88 -3.35
N ARG A 118 3.47 -20.58 -3.15
CA ARG A 118 3.24 -19.58 -4.22
C ARG A 118 4.25 -18.44 -4.24
N LEU A 119 4.79 -18.05 -3.08
CA LEU A 119 5.56 -16.82 -2.91
C LEU A 119 7.00 -17.12 -2.52
N ARG A 120 7.93 -16.32 -3.05
CA ARG A 120 9.34 -16.37 -2.66
C ARG A 120 9.50 -15.84 -1.23
N PRO A 121 10.21 -16.55 -0.33
CA PRO A 121 10.43 -16.07 1.04
C PRO A 121 11.12 -14.70 1.12
N ALA A 122 12.14 -14.45 0.29
CA ALA A 122 12.79 -13.14 0.19
C ALA A 122 11.79 -12.02 -0.14
N TRP A 123 10.88 -12.27 -1.09
CA TRP A 123 9.87 -11.29 -1.43
C TRP A 123 8.89 -11.02 -0.28
N VAL A 124 8.50 -12.06 0.49
CA VAL A 124 7.62 -11.89 1.67
C VAL A 124 8.29 -11.00 2.70
N ARG A 125 9.59 -11.22 3.00
CA ARG A 125 10.38 -10.35 3.88
C ARG A 125 10.38 -8.91 3.38
N ASP A 126 10.70 -8.70 2.11
CA ASP A 126 10.84 -7.36 1.53
C ASP A 126 9.49 -6.63 1.49
N TYR A 127 8.40 -7.34 1.21
CA TYR A 127 7.04 -6.80 1.26
C TYR A 127 6.59 -6.43 2.68
N LEU A 128 6.99 -7.19 3.71
CA LEU A 128 6.70 -6.83 5.11
C LEU A 128 7.39 -5.52 5.53
N LEU A 129 8.61 -5.28 5.03
CA LEU A 129 9.36 -4.06 5.31
C LEU A 129 8.86 -2.86 4.50
N HIS A 130 8.51 -3.09 3.23
CA HIS A 130 8.11 -2.06 2.26
C HIS A 130 6.82 -2.46 1.51
N PRO A 131 5.68 -2.52 2.22
CA PRO A 131 4.42 -2.89 1.60
C PRO A 131 4.02 -1.84 0.56
N HIS A 132 3.54 -2.31 -0.58
CA HIS A 132 2.99 -1.50 -1.67
C HIS A 132 1.68 -2.10 -2.15
N ASP A 133 0.91 -1.34 -2.93
CA ASP A 133 -0.40 -1.81 -3.38
C ASP A 133 -0.26 -2.95 -4.40
N LEU A 134 -0.68 -4.15 -3.99
CA LEU A 134 -0.79 -5.31 -4.85
C LEU A 134 -2.21 -5.52 -5.37
N ARG A 135 -3.21 -4.90 -4.74
CA ARG A 135 -4.65 -5.16 -4.95
C ARG A 135 -5.37 -3.83 -5.18
N PRO A 136 -5.20 -3.23 -6.36
CA PRO A 136 -5.69 -1.90 -6.70
C PRO A 136 -7.23 -1.77 -6.78
N SER A 137 -7.97 -2.83 -6.45
CA SER A 137 -9.43 -2.81 -6.31
C SER A 137 -9.87 -2.80 -4.83
N LEU A 138 -8.94 -2.84 -3.87
CA LEU A 138 -9.19 -2.59 -2.46
C LEU A 138 -8.84 -1.14 -2.11
N ALA A 139 -9.58 -0.58 -1.15
CA ALA A 139 -9.26 0.75 -0.64
C ALA A 139 -8.01 0.72 0.26
N GLN A 140 -7.79 -0.38 0.98
CA GLN A 140 -6.69 -0.59 1.91
C GLN A 140 -5.55 -1.41 1.30
N SER A 141 -4.32 -1.05 1.65
CA SER A 141 -3.11 -1.86 1.46
C SER A 141 -2.65 -2.46 2.80
N MET A 142 -1.60 -3.28 2.78
CA MET A 142 -0.92 -3.67 4.01
C MET A 142 -0.29 -2.42 4.67
N PRO A 143 -0.46 -2.21 5.99
CA PRO A 143 0.24 -1.13 6.69
C PRO A 143 1.73 -1.41 6.78
N ARG A 144 2.52 -0.34 6.80
CA ARG A 144 3.93 -0.42 7.20
C ARG A 144 4.01 -0.58 8.71
N LEU A 145 4.63 -1.67 9.15
CA LEU A 145 4.84 -1.99 10.56
C LEU A 145 6.25 -1.59 11.00
N ALA A 146 6.46 -1.47 12.31
CA ALA A 146 7.78 -1.19 12.89
C ALA A 146 8.63 -2.48 13.01
N LEU A 147 8.74 -3.25 11.93
CA LEU A 147 9.51 -4.49 11.87
C LEU A 147 10.99 -4.18 11.61
N SER A 148 11.88 -4.90 12.31
CA SER A 148 13.29 -5.01 11.90
C SER A 148 13.43 -5.99 10.73
N ALA A 149 14.56 -5.92 10.01
CA ALA A 149 14.86 -6.87 8.94
C ALA A 149 14.94 -8.32 9.44
N GLU A 150 15.44 -8.53 10.66
CA GLU A 150 15.47 -9.86 11.31
C GLU A 150 14.06 -10.35 11.61
N GLN A 151 13.21 -9.53 12.24
CA GLN A 151 11.81 -9.89 12.54
C GLN A 151 11.04 -10.21 11.25
N ALA A 152 11.22 -9.42 10.19
CA ALA A 152 10.59 -9.69 8.90
C ALA A 152 11.08 -11.01 8.27
N THR A 153 12.36 -11.36 8.45
CA THR A 153 12.95 -12.61 7.97
C THR A 153 12.38 -13.81 8.72
N ASP A 154 12.24 -13.73 10.04
CA ASP A 154 11.64 -14.79 10.87
C ASP A 154 10.16 -15.02 10.51
N ILE A 155 9.39 -13.94 10.36
CA ILE A 155 7.98 -14.01 9.94
C ILE A 155 7.89 -14.63 8.54
N ALA A 156 8.71 -14.18 7.58
CA ALA A 156 8.73 -14.73 6.24
C ALA A 156 9.09 -16.23 6.26
N THR A 157 10.08 -16.63 7.06
CA THR A 157 10.48 -18.03 7.26
C THR A 157 9.30 -18.88 7.73
N TYR A 158 8.58 -18.41 8.75
CA TYR A 158 7.41 -19.11 9.26
C TYR A 158 6.27 -19.21 8.23
N LEU A 159 5.89 -18.08 7.62
CA LEU A 159 4.75 -18.04 6.67
C LEU A 159 5.00 -18.80 5.38
N THR A 160 6.28 -18.92 4.98
CA THR A 160 6.67 -19.63 3.76
C THR A 160 7.21 -21.03 4.00
N ALA A 161 7.17 -21.51 5.25
CA ALA A 161 7.37 -22.93 5.51
C ALA A 161 6.36 -23.73 4.69
N VAL A 162 6.86 -24.66 3.87
CA VAL A 162 6.03 -25.37 2.89
C VAL A 162 5.06 -26.30 3.61
N SER A 163 3.77 -26.06 3.41
CA SER A 163 2.69 -26.91 3.92
C SER A 163 2.44 -28.06 2.93
N GLY A 164 3.11 -29.19 3.11
CA GLY A 164 2.76 -30.46 2.47
C GLY A 164 3.03 -30.60 0.96
N SER A 165 2.39 -31.61 0.36
CA SER A 165 2.70 -32.17 -0.96
C SER A 165 2.12 -31.37 -2.13
N VAL A 166 2.65 -30.18 -2.42
CA VAL A 166 2.37 -29.55 -3.71
C VAL A 166 3.04 -30.37 -4.81
N PRO A 167 2.36 -30.72 -5.91
CA PRO A 167 2.99 -31.42 -7.01
C PRO A 167 4.27 -30.71 -7.48
N THR A 168 5.36 -31.47 -7.57
CA THR A 168 6.68 -30.99 -7.98
C THR A 168 6.79 -30.85 -9.49
N ALA A 169 6.03 -31.64 -10.25
CA ALA A 169 5.99 -31.61 -11.71
C ALA A 169 4.60 -31.18 -12.20
N VAL A 170 4.57 -30.22 -13.13
CA VAL A 170 3.35 -29.79 -13.82
C VAL A 170 3.62 -29.68 -15.33
N PRO A 171 2.71 -30.20 -16.19
CA PRO A 171 2.80 -30.04 -17.64
C PRO A 171 2.89 -28.57 -18.04
N GLY A 172 3.79 -28.21 -18.96
CA GLY A 172 4.00 -26.82 -19.37
C GLY A 172 4.87 -25.97 -18.42
N ALA A 173 5.41 -26.55 -17.34
CA ALA A 173 6.36 -25.89 -16.45
C ALA A 173 7.73 -25.59 -17.09
N SER A 174 7.94 -25.94 -18.37
CA SER A 174 9.14 -25.53 -19.11
C SER A 174 9.08 -24.01 -19.33
N VAL A 175 9.73 -23.28 -18.44
CA VAL A 175 9.79 -21.83 -18.43
C VAL A 175 10.52 -21.35 -19.69
N SER A 176 9.77 -20.91 -20.71
CA SER A 176 10.37 -20.34 -21.92
C SER A 176 10.64 -18.85 -21.74
N ARG A 177 11.77 -18.41 -22.29
CA ARG A 177 12.15 -16.99 -22.38
C ARG A 177 12.13 -16.47 -23.81
N GLU A 178 11.63 -17.27 -24.75
CA GLU A 178 11.58 -16.83 -26.14
C GLU A 178 10.54 -15.72 -26.32
N PRO A 179 10.86 -14.67 -27.10
CA PRO A 179 9.94 -13.56 -27.34
C PRO A 179 8.57 -13.97 -27.87
N ALA A 180 8.51 -15.02 -28.70
CA ALA A 180 7.25 -15.52 -29.27
C ALA A 180 6.28 -16.01 -28.18
N HIS A 181 6.77 -16.74 -27.16
CA HIS A 181 5.95 -17.22 -26.06
C HIS A 181 5.47 -16.09 -25.15
N MET A 182 6.30 -15.07 -24.92
CA MET A 182 5.90 -13.88 -24.16
C MET A 182 4.84 -13.06 -24.90
N ALA A 183 4.99 -12.88 -26.22
CA ALA A 183 4.01 -12.20 -27.05
C ALA A 183 2.66 -12.95 -27.03
N ARG A 184 2.69 -14.28 -27.22
CA ARG A 184 1.48 -15.11 -27.14
C ARG A 184 0.84 -15.09 -25.77
N GLY A 185 1.64 -15.16 -24.70
CA GLY A 185 1.16 -15.05 -23.32
C GLY A 185 0.44 -13.73 -23.04
N LYS A 186 0.92 -12.62 -23.62
CA LYS A 186 0.27 -11.32 -23.52
C LYS A 186 -1.12 -11.32 -24.16
N GLU A 187 -1.27 -11.90 -25.35
CA GLU A 187 -2.57 -12.04 -26.03
C GLU A 187 -3.53 -12.91 -25.21
N LEU A 188 -3.03 -14.02 -24.67
CA LEU A 188 -3.80 -14.96 -23.86
C LEU A 188 -4.40 -14.32 -22.60
N LEU A 189 -3.81 -13.26 -22.04
CA LEU A 189 -4.41 -12.53 -20.91
C LEU A 189 -5.80 -11.96 -21.23
N ILE A 190 -6.04 -11.58 -22.49
CA ILE A 190 -7.35 -11.12 -22.96
C ILE A 190 -8.20 -12.32 -23.35
N GLU A 191 -7.68 -13.23 -24.18
CA GLU A 191 -8.43 -14.37 -24.72
C GLU A 191 -8.95 -15.32 -23.62
N ARG A 192 -8.19 -15.48 -22.53
CA ARG A 192 -8.55 -16.31 -21.37
C ARG A 192 -9.23 -15.50 -20.25
N GLY A 193 -9.56 -14.23 -20.49
CA GLY A 193 -10.35 -13.39 -19.59
C GLY A 193 -9.63 -12.96 -18.32
N CYS A 194 -8.30 -13.04 -18.25
CA CYS A 194 -7.54 -12.67 -17.06
C CYS A 194 -7.78 -11.21 -16.65
N VAL A 195 -7.88 -10.31 -17.64
CA VAL A 195 -8.12 -8.86 -17.44
C VAL A 195 -9.53 -8.53 -16.91
N ALA A 196 -10.45 -9.49 -16.90
CA ALA A 196 -11.77 -9.30 -16.27
C ALA A 196 -11.65 -9.18 -14.74
N CYS A 197 -10.66 -9.86 -14.14
CA CYS A 197 -10.42 -9.87 -12.70
C CYS A 197 -9.11 -9.19 -12.31
N HIS A 198 -8.07 -9.29 -13.12
CA HIS A 198 -6.75 -8.76 -12.80
C HIS A 198 -6.44 -7.44 -13.51
N ARG A 199 -5.67 -6.60 -12.84
CA ARG A 199 -4.95 -5.51 -13.52
C ARG A 199 -3.63 -6.06 -14.06
N VAL A 200 -3.12 -5.46 -15.12
CA VAL A 200 -1.83 -5.81 -15.73
C VAL A 200 -1.09 -4.53 -16.07
N SER A 201 -0.80 -3.74 -15.03
CA SER A 201 -0.29 -2.39 -15.23
C SER A 201 1.07 -2.41 -15.93
N GLY A 202 1.23 -1.53 -16.92
CA GLY A 202 2.44 -1.44 -17.73
C GLY A 202 2.49 -2.41 -18.93
N ALA A 203 1.53 -3.32 -19.08
CA ALA A 203 1.45 -4.20 -20.25
C ALA A 203 0.84 -3.53 -21.49
N GLY A 204 0.29 -2.32 -21.38
CA GLY A 204 -0.43 -1.65 -22.48
C GLY A 204 -1.72 -2.38 -22.89
N LEU A 205 -2.36 -3.06 -21.95
CA LEU A 205 -3.66 -3.71 -22.14
C LEU A 205 -4.76 -2.78 -21.65
N THR A 206 -5.88 -2.72 -22.38
CA THR A 206 -7.07 -1.98 -21.95
C THR A 206 -7.83 -2.79 -20.90
N GLU A 207 -8.02 -2.21 -19.73
CA GLU A 207 -8.77 -2.84 -18.62
C GLU A 207 -10.22 -2.34 -18.60
N PRO A 208 -11.21 -3.22 -18.34
CA PRO A 208 -12.59 -2.78 -18.18
C PRO A 208 -12.75 -1.92 -16.91
N PRO A 209 -13.67 -0.93 -16.92
CA PRO A 209 -13.99 -0.15 -15.72
C PRO A 209 -14.56 -1.08 -14.63
N ARG A 210 -14.19 -0.83 -13.38
CA ARG A 210 -14.64 -1.62 -12.22
C ARG A 210 -15.54 -0.80 -11.32
N ALA A 211 -16.61 -1.43 -10.83
CA ALA A 211 -17.45 -0.85 -9.79
C ALA A 211 -16.68 -0.80 -8.45
N SER A 212 -16.99 0.21 -7.63
CA SER A 212 -16.50 0.33 -6.26
C SER A 212 -17.69 0.45 -5.30
N PRO A 213 -17.79 -0.36 -4.24
CA PRO A 213 -16.87 -1.44 -3.86
C PRO A 213 -16.97 -2.64 -4.80
N ALA A 214 -15.83 -3.23 -5.14
CA ALA A 214 -15.80 -4.44 -5.97
C ALA A 214 -16.26 -5.65 -5.13
N PRO A 215 -16.95 -6.64 -5.74
CA PRO A 215 -17.11 -7.97 -5.13
C PRO A 215 -15.76 -8.53 -4.65
N ARG A 216 -15.76 -9.30 -3.55
CA ARG A 216 -14.56 -9.88 -2.93
C ARG A 216 -13.58 -10.50 -3.92
N THR A 217 -14.08 -11.26 -4.90
CA THR A 217 -13.28 -11.93 -5.94
C THR A 217 -12.48 -10.93 -6.78
N LEU A 218 -13.10 -9.81 -7.16
CA LEU A 218 -12.46 -8.72 -7.90
C LEU A 218 -11.56 -7.87 -6.99
N GLY A 219 -11.97 -7.64 -5.75
CA GLY A 219 -11.17 -6.92 -4.75
C GLY A 219 -9.84 -7.62 -4.46
N LEU A 220 -9.86 -8.95 -4.28
CA LEU A 220 -8.67 -9.71 -3.91
C LEU A 220 -7.73 -10.04 -5.09
N ALA A 221 -8.16 -9.81 -6.33
CA ALA A 221 -7.38 -10.07 -7.52
C ALA A 221 -6.18 -9.10 -7.61
N PRO A 222 -4.93 -9.60 -7.51
CA PRO A 222 -3.77 -8.73 -7.55
C PRO A 222 -3.49 -8.17 -8.94
N ASP A 223 -2.75 -7.06 -9.01
CA ASP A 223 -2.07 -6.63 -10.23
C ASP A 223 -1.02 -7.67 -10.62
N LEU A 224 -1.11 -8.20 -11.84
CA LEU A 224 -0.23 -9.24 -12.35
C LEU A 224 1.18 -8.72 -12.67
N ARG A 225 1.39 -7.39 -12.69
CA ARG A 225 2.73 -6.81 -12.89
C ARG A 225 3.76 -7.36 -11.92
N PHE A 226 3.35 -7.62 -10.67
CA PHE A 226 4.21 -8.01 -9.56
C PHE A 226 4.46 -9.52 -9.50
N VAL A 227 3.89 -10.32 -10.41
CA VAL A 227 4.06 -11.79 -10.40
C VAL A 227 5.53 -12.18 -10.54
N ARG A 228 6.26 -11.51 -11.45
CA ARG A 228 7.68 -11.74 -11.71
C ARG A 228 8.56 -11.56 -10.46
N ASP A 229 8.20 -10.63 -9.59
CA ASP A 229 8.98 -10.31 -8.39
C ASP A 229 8.69 -11.27 -7.25
N ARG A 230 7.43 -11.73 -7.13
CA ARG A 230 6.95 -12.44 -5.94
C ARG A 230 6.89 -13.94 -6.04
N SER A 231 6.89 -14.48 -7.25
CA SER A 231 6.67 -15.92 -7.48
C SER A 231 7.75 -16.49 -8.38
N GLU A 232 8.10 -17.76 -8.14
CA GLU A 232 8.93 -18.51 -9.08
C GLU A 232 8.08 -18.88 -10.32
N PRO A 233 8.65 -18.87 -11.54
CA PRO A 233 7.90 -19.21 -12.75
C PRO A 233 7.22 -20.59 -12.67
N ALA A 234 7.87 -21.58 -12.06
CA ALA A 234 7.26 -22.89 -11.83
C ALA A 234 6.05 -22.84 -10.88
N ALA A 235 6.07 -21.96 -9.87
CA ALA A 235 4.90 -21.72 -9.01
C ALA A 235 3.77 -21.02 -9.77
N VAL A 236 4.09 -20.13 -10.72
CA VAL A 236 3.10 -19.50 -11.61
C VAL A 236 2.43 -20.55 -12.51
N ALA A 237 3.20 -21.42 -13.15
CA ALA A 237 2.66 -22.49 -13.99
C ALA A 237 1.73 -23.45 -13.21
N ARG A 238 2.13 -23.84 -11.99
CA ARG A 238 1.29 -24.64 -11.08
C ARG A 238 0.00 -23.94 -10.73
N TRP A 239 0.07 -22.63 -10.43
CA TRP A 239 -1.10 -21.82 -10.09
C TRP A 239 -2.08 -21.74 -11.26
N LEU A 240 -1.58 -21.56 -12.49
CA LEU A 240 -2.41 -21.50 -13.69
C LEU A 240 -3.08 -22.83 -14.03
N THR A 241 -2.46 -23.96 -13.62
CA THR A 241 -3.01 -25.30 -13.85
C THR A 241 -4.13 -25.63 -12.87
N ASP A 242 -3.89 -25.41 -11.57
CA ASP A 242 -4.90 -25.60 -10.53
C ASP A 242 -4.59 -24.76 -9.27
N PRO A 243 -5.22 -23.58 -9.12
CA PRO A 243 -5.02 -22.72 -7.95
C PRO A 243 -5.36 -23.41 -6.62
N THR A 244 -6.37 -24.30 -6.62
CA THR A 244 -6.92 -24.88 -5.39
C THR A 244 -5.99 -25.93 -4.77
N GLN A 245 -5.13 -26.56 -5.58
CA GLN A 245 -4.07 -27.44 -5.11
C GLN A 245 -2.94 -26.70 -4.38
N MET A 246 -2.75 -25.40 -4.69
CA MET A 246 -1.73 -24.59 -4.03
C MET A 246 -2.27 -23.81 -2.83
N LYS A 247 -3.55 -23.42 -2.87
CA LYS A 247 -4.26 -22.66 -1.84
C LYS A 247 -5.72 -23.10 -1.83
N GLN A 248 -6.16 -23.76 -0.77
CA GLN A 248 -7.49 -24.39 -0.72
C GLN A 248 -8.65 -23.40 -0.92
N ASP A 249 -8.54 -22.19 -0.36
CA ASP A 249 -9.51 -21.10 -0.52
C ASP A 249 -9.11 -20.14 -1.67
N ALA A 250 -8.51 -20.65 -2.75
CA ALA A 250 -8.24 -19.86 -3.95
C ALA A 250 -9.55 -19.35 -4.57
N ALA A 251 -9.64 -18.03 -4.78
CA ALA A 251 -10.80 -17.41 -5.44
C ALA A 251 -10.68 -17.41 -6.97
N MET A 252 -9.48 -17.61 -7.51
CA MET A 252 -9.27 -17.78 -8.95
C MET A 252 -9.75 -19.18 -9.34
N PRO A 253 -10.68 -19.31 -10.31
CA PRO A 253 -11.17 -20.61 -10.74
C PRO A 253 -10.10 -21.38 -11.51
N ASN A 254 -10.27 -22.71 -11.60
CA ASN A 254 -9.53 -23.50 -12.58
C ASN A 254 -10.05 -23.16 -13.98
N LEU A 255 -9.19 -22.58 -14.82
CA LEU A 255 -9.53 -22.17 -16.18
C LEU A 255 -9.38 -23.30 -17.21
N HIS A 256 -8.94 -24.49 -16.78
CA HIS A 256 -8.71 -25.67 -17.62
C HIS A 256 -7.84 -25.35 -18.83
N LEU A 257 -6.75 -24.60 -18.60
CA LEU A 257 -5.83 -24.14 -19.65
C LEU A 257 -5.07 -25.32 -20.25
N ALA A 258 -4.82 -25.25 -21.57
CA ALA A 258 -3.93 -26.17 -22.26
C ALA A 258 -2.47 -25.93 -21.82
N ALA A 259 -1.62 -26.95 -21.93
CA ALA A 259 -0.23 -26.88 -21.45
C ALA A 259 0.58 -25.80 -22.18
N GLU A 260 0.30 -25.57 -23.46
CA GLU A 260 0.86 -24.50 -24.27
C GLU A 260 0.47 -23.10 -23.75
N ASP A 261 -0.79 -22.91 -23.35
CA ASP A 261 -1.25 -21.64 -22.80
C ASP A 261 -0.62 -21.38 -21.43
N VAL A 262 -0.51 -22.41 -20.59
CA VAL A 262 0.17 -22.32 -19.29
C VAL A 262 1.62 -21.87 -19.49
N ARG A 263 2.34 -22.47 -20.46
CA ARG A 263 3.71 -22.09 -20.79
C ARG A 263 3.81 -20.64 -21.24
N ASP A 264 2.96 -20.22 -22.17
CA ASP A 264 3.03 -18.89 -22.78
C ASP A 264 2.61 -17.78 -21.79
N LEU A 265 1.54 -18.00 -21.02
CA LEU A 265 1.14 -17.13 -19.91
C LEU A 265 2.24 -17.02 -18.85
N THR A 266 2.86 -18.14 -18.47
CA THR A 266 3.97 -18.15 -17.51
C THR A 266 5.17 -17.36 -18.03
N ALA A 267 5.51 -17.49 -19.32
CA ALA A 267 6.58 -16.74 -19.96
C ALA A 267 6.33 -15.23 -19.87
N PHE A 268 5.14 -14.77 -20.26
CA PHE A 268 4.78 -13.34 -20.18
C PHE A 268 4.76 -12.82 -18.74
N LEU A 269 4.10 -13.53 -17.82
CA LEU A 269 3.98 -13.10 -16.43
C LEU A 269 5.32 -13.03 -15.70
N SER A 270 6.29 -13.86 -16.10
CA SER A 270 7.61 -13.94 -15.48
C SER A 270 8.63 -13.00 -16.13
N PHE A 271 8.58 -12.80 -17.45
CA PHE A 271 9.65 -12.10 -18.18
C PHE A 271 9.18 -11.10 -19.22
N GLY A 272 7.87 -11.05 -19.54
CA GLY A 272 7.35 -10.14 -20.55
C GLY A 272 7.64 -8.68 -20.23
N GLU A 273 7.80 -7.83 -21.24
CA GLU A 273 8.09 -6.42 -21.02
C GLU A 273 6.92 -5.67 -20.37
N LEU A 274 7.21 -4.80 -19.42
CA LEU A 274 6.25 -3.89 -18.78
C LEU A 274 6.85 -2.49 -18.70
N ALA A 275 6.03 -1.48 -18.98
CA ALA A 275 6.38 -0.10 -18.69
C ALA A 275 6.60 0.07 -17.17
N PRO A 276 7.56 0.93 -16.76
CA PRO A 276 7.79 1.21 -15.35
C PRO A 276 6.50 1.70 -14.68
N PRO A 277 6.31 1.41 -13.39
CA PRO A 277 5.17 1.95 -12.66
C PRO A 277 5.21 3.49 -12.71
N PRO A 278 4.05 4.16 -12.80
CA PRO A 278 4.02 5.60 -12.66
C PRO A 278 4.57 5.95 -11.28
N VAL A 279 5.48 6.93 -11.22
CA VAL A 279 5.94 7.48 -9.96
C VAL A 279 4.77 8.26 -9.36
N PRO A 280 4.28 7.91 -8.15
CA PRO A 280 3.27 8.71 -7.49
C PRO A 280 3.75 10.16 -7.37
N GLN A 281 2.86 11.10 -7.59
CA GLN A 281 3.16 12.52 -7.41
C GLN A 281 2.46 13.00 -6.14
N LEU A 282 3.24 13.60 -5.24
CA LEU A 282 2.67 14.23 -4.05
C LEU A 282 1.86 15.45 -4.50
N ALA A 283 0.56 15.45 -4.19
CA ALA A 283 -0.27 16.62 -4.42
C ALA A 283 0.30 17.83 -3.66
N PRO A 284 0.35 19.02 -4.27
CA PRO A 284 0.85 20.21 -3.61
C PRO A 284 -0.04 20.55 -2.41
N ARG A 285 0.58 21.04 -1.34
CA ARG A 285 -0.15 21.53 -0.17
C ARG A 285 -0.90 22.81 -0.55
N LEU A 286 -2.19 22.85 -0.22
CA LEU A 286 -3.05 23.99 -0.46
C LEU A 286 -2.92 25.02 0.68
N PRO A 287 -3.09 26.33 0.40
CA PRO A 287 -3.09 27.36 1.43
C PRO A 287 -4.33 27.23 2.34
N VAL A 288 -4.24 27.70 3.58
CA VAL A 288 -5.39 27.72 4.51
C VAL A 288 -6.55 28.54 3.94
N LEU A 289 -7.78 28.10 4.22
CA LEU A 289 -9.01 28.73 3.77
C LEU A 289 -9.28 30.01 4.56
N SER A 290 -9.74 31.06 3.85
CA SER A 290 -10.17 32.32 4.45
C SER A 290 -11.56 32.25 5.07
N ARG A 291 -12.44 31.37 4.57
CA ARG A 291 -13.76 31.10 5.17
C ARG A 291 -13.61 30.36 6.49
N ARG A 292 -14.60 30.50 7.37
CA ARG A 292 -14.69 29.71 8.61
C ARG A 292 -14.73 28.21 8.27
N VAL A 293 -13.94 27.41 9.00
CA VAL A 293 -13.97 25.95 9.00
C VAL A 293 -14.25 25.50 10.43
N GLY A 294 -15.43 24.94 10.69
CA GLY A 294 -15.86 24.46 12.01
C GLY A 294 -15.47 23.01 12.28
N PHE A 295 -15.58 22.57 13.54
CA PHE A 295 -15.25 21.20 13.93
C PHE A 295 -16.17 20.19 13.24
N ASP A 296 -17.46 20.48 13.12
CA ASP A 296 -18.42 19.55 12.50
C ASP A 296 -18.02 19.18 11.06
N GLU A 297 -17.61 20.17 10.26
CA GLU A 297 -17.15 19.94 8.88
C GLU A 297 -15.90 19.05 8.84
N VAL A 298 -14.91 19.34 9.68
CA VAL A 298 -13.65 18.55 9.72
C VAL A 298 -13.91 17.14 10.26
N ASN A 299 -14.76 17.02 11.27
CA ASN A 299 -15.08 15.74 11.87
C ASN A 299 -15.83 14.85 10.88
N GLU A 300 -16.84 15.37 10.19
CA GLU A 300 -17.62 14.63 9.20
C GLU A 300 -16.75 14.19 8.00
N ARG A 301 -15.83 15.04 7.53
CA ARG A 301 -15.06 14.78 6.31
C ARG A 301 -13.71 14.10 6.54
N VAL A 302 -13.20 14.12 7.77
CA VAL A 302 -11.85 13.63 8.10
C VAL A 302 -11.83 12.80 9.38
N PHE A 303 -12.11 13.38 10.54
CA PHE A 303 -11.79 12.71 11.81
C PHE A 303 -12.65 11.47 12.07
N ALA A 304 -13.96 11.55 11.84
CA ALA A 304 -14.87 10.41 12.03
C ALA A 304 -14.69 9.33 10.95
N VAL A 305 -14.18 9.69 9.78
CA VAL A 305 -14.01 8.78 8.63
C VAL A 305 -12.66 8.07 8.66
N THR A 306 -11.58 8.75 9.02
CA THR A 306 -10.22 8.19 8.91
C THR A 306 -9.54 8.05 10.27
N CYS A 307 -9.54 9.10 11.09
CA CYS A 307 -8.73 9.13 12.32
C CYS A 307 -9.31 8.25 13.43
N ARG A 308 -10.63 8.34 13.66
CA ARG A 308 -11.34 7.63 14.73
C ARG A 308 -11.07 6.13 14.71
N HIS A 309 -10.97 5.50 13.54
CA HIS A 309 -10.70 4.06 13.41
C HIS A 309 -9.45 3.57 14.16
N CYS A 310 -8.42 4.40 14.29
CA CYS A 310 -7.17 4.04 14.97
C CYS A 310 -6.98 4.77 16.31
N HIS A 311 -7.82 5.76 16.60
CA HIS A 311 -7.68 6.69 17.71
C HIS A 311 -9.03 6.85 18.43
N THR A 312 -9.71 5.75 18.70
CA THR A 312 -11.00 5.80 19.41
C THR A 312 -10.78 5.78 20.91
N ASN A 313 -11.67 6.43 21.65
CA ASN A 313 -11.75 6.25 23.10
C ASN A 313 -12.05 4.77 23.45
N PRO A 314 -11.15 4.06 24.17
CA PRO A 314 -11.31 2.65 24.49
C PRO A 314 -12.58 2.35 25.31
N ASP A 315 -13.05 3.26 26.15
CA ASP A 315 -14.28 3.06 26.94
C ASP A 315 -15.51 2.88 26.04
N SER A 316 -15.47 3.47 24.84
CA SER A 316 -16.52 3.35 23.83
C SER A 316 -16.29 2.22 22.82
N ALA A 317 -15.13 1.57 22.87
CA ALA A 317 -14.68 0.56 21.91
C ALA A 317 -14.27 -0.77 22.59
N GLY A 318 -14.91 -1.10 23.71
CA GLY A 318 -14.69 -2.39 24.37
C GLY A 318 -13.28 -2.57 24.94
N GLY A 319 -12.57 -1.48 25.20
CA GLY A 319 -11.20 -1.48 25.71
C GLY A 319 -10.12 -1.38 24.63
N ASP A 320 -10.46 -1.44 23.34
CA ASP A 320 -9.50 -1.29 22.24
C ASP A 320 -9.72 0.03 21.49
N GLY A 321 -8.90 1.04 21.82
CA GLY A 321 -8.92 2.33 21.15
C GLY A 321 -8.17 2.35 19.81
N GLY A 322 -7.58 1.23 19.40
CA GLY A 322 -6.75 1.09 18.22
C GLY A 322 -5.29 1.52 18.42
N PRO A 323 -4.44 1.30 17.42
CA PRO A 323 -2.98 1.46 17.52
C PRO A 323 -2.51 2.88 17.84
N GLY A 324 -3.32 3.87 17.52
CA GLY A 324 -3.04 5.27 17.82
C GLY A 324 -3.52 5.73 19.20
N ASN A 325 -4.30 4.91 19.92
CA ASN A 325 -4.73 5.19 21.29
C ASN A 325 -4.12 4.20 22.29
N THR A 326 -4.55 2.94 22.22
CA THR A 326 -4.17 1.84 23.12
C THR A 326 -2.93 1.06 22.66
N GLY A 327 -2.47 1.29 21.43
CA GLY A 327 -1.36 0.54 20.84
C GLY A 327 -1.84 -0.73 20.14
N GLY A 328 -0.91 -1.56 19.69
CA GLY A 328 -1.19 -2.74 18.87
C GLY A 328 -0.38 -2.73 17.57
N PHE A 329 -0.30 -3.87 16.89
CA PHE A 329 0.55 -4.06 15.70
C PHE A 329 2.03 -3.63 15.90
N GLY A 330 2.56 -3.79 17.12
CA GLY A 330 3.89 -3.32 17.52
C GLY A 330 4.01 -1.81 17.82
N PHE A 331 2.93 -1.03 17.69
CA PHE A 331 2.91 0.38 18.06
C PHE A 331 2.67 0.56 19.57
N LYS A 332 3.45 1.48 20.17
CA LYS A 332 3.21 1.94 21.54
C LYS A 332 1.96 2.83 21.61
N PRO A 333 1.18 2.79 22.70
CA PRO A 333 0.01 3.65 22.89
C PRO A 333 0.39 5.12 22.83
N ARG A 334 -0.30 5.89 21.99
CA ARG A 334 -0.17 7.36 21.91
C ARG A 334 -1.29 8.11 22.61
N LYS A 335 -2.32 7.41 23.11
CA LYS A 335 -3.47 7.97 23.87
C LYS A 335 -4.17 9.14 23.16
N ILE A 336 -4.13 9.17 21.83
CA ILE A 336 -4.81 10.18 21.04
C ILE A 336 -6.26 9.74 20.84
N ASP A 337 -7.21 10.64 21.11
CA ASP A 337 -8.65 10.37 21.03
C ASP A 337 -9.33 11.29 20.00
N PHE A 338 -9.76 10.71 18.88
CA PHE A 338 -10.56 11.38 17.83
C PHE A 338 -12.07 11.10 17.97
N SER A 339 -12.53 10.57 19.12
CA SER A 339 -13.95 10.29 19.35
C SER A 339 -14.78 11.54 19.64
N SER A 340 -14.16 12.64 20.09
CA SER A 340 -14.82 13.91 20.40
C SER A 340 -13.88 15.10 20.25
N TYR A 341 -14.43 16.31 20.19
CA TYR A 341 -13.64 17.55 20.19
C TYR A 341 -12.71 17.64 21.40
N GLN A 342 -13.22 17.34 22.61
CA GLN A 342 -12.46 17.35 23.85
C GLN A 342 -11.36 16.29 23.86
N GLY A 343 -11.63 15.09 23.33
CA GLY A 343 -10.64 14.04 23.16
C GLY A 343 -9.45 14.53 22.34
N ILE A 344 -9.71 15.20 21.22
CA ILE A 344 -8.66 15.70 20.33
C ILE A 344 -7.87 16.81 21.03
N GLN A 345 -8.56 17.69 21.77
CA GLN A 345 -7.90 18.75 22.55
C GLN A 345 -6.99 18.21 23.66
N SER A 346 -7.30 17.03 24.22
CA SER A 346 -6.49 16.42 25.27
C SER A 346 -5.09 16.00 24.81
N GLY A 347 -4.86 15.99 23.49
CA GLY A 347 -3.56 15.73 22.89
C GLY A 347 -3.26 14.24 22.78
N GLY A 348 -1.99 13.89 22.95
CA GLY A 348 -1.50 12.52 23.04
C GLY A 348 -0.30 12.42 23.97
N VAL A 349 0.44 11.32 23.89
CA VAL A 349 1.71 11.13 24.59
C VAL A 349 2.87 10.89 23.62
N ASP A 350 4.05 11.44 23.96
CA ASP A 350 5.28 11.21 23.23
C ASP A 350 5.93 9.85 23.57
N GLU A 351 7.14 9.59 23.10
CA GLU A 351 7.85 8.32 23.36
C GLU A 351 8.29 8.14 24.81
N ARG A 352 8.37 9.23 25.57
CA ARG A 352 8.69 9.25 27.01
C ARG A 352 7.43 9.18 27.87
N GLY A 353 6.25 9.18 27.26
CA GLY A 353 4.96 9.17 27.94
C GLY A 353 4.49 10.56 28.39
N GLU A 354 5.17 11.63 27.98
CA GLU A 354 4.82 13.01 28.33
C GLU A 354 3.65 13.49 27.46
N ARG A 355 2.70 14.24 28.05
CA ARG A 355 1.57 14.78 27.28
C ARG A 355 2.06 15.84 26.29
N VAL A 356 1.56 15.73 25.06
CA VAL A 356 1.86 16.66 23.97
C VAL A 356 0.58 17.10 23.26
N SER A 357 0.52 18.39 22.92
CA SER A 357 -0.57 18.91 22.09
C SER A 357 -0.39 18.48 20.63
N LEU A 358 -1.46 18.00 20.00
CA LEU A 358 -1.49 17.73 18.56
C LEU A 358 -1.34 18.99 17.70
N PHE A 359 -1.52 20.16 18.30
CA PHE A 359 -1.53 21.45 17.62
C PHE A 359 -0.24 22.26 17.84
N ALA A 360 0.64 21.78 18.72
CA ALA A 360 1.96 22.39 18.89
C ALA A 360 2.76 22.28 17.58
N PRO A 361 3.53 23.31 17.21
CA PRO A 361 4.37 23.27 16.03
C PRO A 361 5.48 22.21 16.18
N THR A 362 5.81 21.54 15.07
CA THR A 362 7.03 20.74 14.93
C THR A 362 8.23 21.65 14.65
N GLN A 363 9.42 21.05 14.50
CA GLN A 363 10.61 21.79 14.05
C GLN A 363 10.44 22.41 12.67
N GLU A 364 9.57 21.85 11.82
CA GLU A 364 9.20 22.39 10.51
C GLU A 364 8.12 23.49 10.59
N GLY A 365 7.69 23.88 11.80
CA GLY A 365 6.68 24.91 12.03
C GLY A 365 5.23 24.47 11.83
N LEU A 366 5.00 23.25 11.33
CA LEU A 366 3.65 22.69 11.14
C LEU A 366 3.06 22.17 12.45
N PRO A 367 1.75 22.31 12.71
CA PRO A 367 1.10 21.58 13.79
C PRO A 367 1.35 20.07 13.68
N ARG A 368 1.65 19.39 14.79
CA ARG A 368 1.98 17.95 14.81
C ARG A 368 0.98 17.07 14.06
N LEU A 369 -0.33 17.35 14.21
CA LEU A 369 -1.38 16.65 13.47
C LEU A 369 -1.20 16.81 11.95
N VAL A 370 -1.07 18.05 11.47
CA VAL A 370 -0.90 18.35 10.05
C VAL A 370 0.40 17.74 9.51
N ALA A 371 1.49 17.85 10.27
CA ALA A 371 2.77 17.23 9.93
C ALA A 371 2.65 15.71 9.74
N ALA A 372 1.88 15.03 10.62
CA ALA A 372 1.66 13.59 10.48
C ALA A 372 0.85 13.23 9.22
N LEU A 373 -0.19 14.02 8.90
CA LEU A 373 -1.00 13.82 7.69
C LEU A 373 -0.17 14.01 6.40
N VAL A 374 0.67 15.05 6.36
CA VAL A 374 1.59 15.30 5.24
C VAL A 374 2.65 14.20 5.13
N ALA A 375 3.21 13.76 6.26
CA ALA A 375 4.20 12.70 6.29
C ALA A 375 3.66 11.37 5.73
N ARG A 376 2.38 11.06 5.94
CA ARG A 376 1.76 9.88 5.30
C ARG A 376 1.72 9.99 3.77
N GLY A 377 1.41 11.18 3.24
CA GLY A 377 1.49 11.43 1.80
C GLY A 377 2.91 11.19 1.26
N ARG A 378 3.93 11.67 1.98
CA ARG A 378 5.34 11.42 1.67
C ARG A 378 5.70 9.92 1.72
N GLU A 379 5.22 9.20 2.74
CA GLU A 379 5.49 7.76 2.91
C GLU A 379 5.03 6.92 1.71
N VAL A 380 3.81 7.16 1.18
CA VAL A 380 3.34 6.42 0.00
C VAL A 380 4.07 6.80 -1.30
N ASN A 381 4.84 7.89 -1.28
CA ASN A 381 5.74 8.31 -2.35
C ASN A 381 7.19 7.82 -2.12
N GLY A 382 7.41 6.91 -1.16
CA GLY A 382 8.72 6.32 -0.86
C GLY A 382 9.61 7.16 0.07
N GLN A 383 9.10 8.26 0.62
CA GLN A 383 9.84 9.08 1.59
C GLN A 383 9.52 8.62 3.01
N GLU A 384 10.47 7.96 3.65
CA GLU A 384 10.27 7.39 4.98
C GLU A 384 10.31 8.44 6.10
N SER A 385 9.37 8.35 7.04
CA SER A 385 9.39 9.12 8.28
C SER A 385 9.35 8.16 9.47
N PRO A 386 10.32 8.22 10.40
CA PRO A 386 10.25 7.40 11.61
C PRO A 386 9.01 7.68 12.46
N ALA A 387 8.46 8.90 12.37
CA ALA A 387 7.32 9.36 13.17
C ALA A 387 5.95 8.94 12.60
N VAL A 388 5.86 8.62 11.31
CA VAL A 388 4.62 8.16 10.66
C VAL A 388 4.91 6.90 9.87
N ARG A 389 4.35 5.78 10.33
CA ARG A 389 4.52 4.47 9.70
C ARG A 389 3.16 3.84 9.47
N GLY A 390 2.80 3.63 8.21
CA GLY A 390 1.63 2.85 7.83
C GLY A 390 0.28 3.41 8.29
N MET A 391 0.21 4.63 8.83
CA MET A 391 -1.02 5.24 9.35
C MET A 391 -1.72 6.05 8.26
N PRO A 392 -3.03 5.87 7.98
CA PRO A 392 -4.00 5.12 8.79
C PRO A 392 -4.14 3.66 8.34
N LEU A 393 -3.41 2.76 8.99
CA LEU A 393 -3.40 1.29 8.79
C LEU A 393 -3.35 0.76 7.34
N GLY A 394 -2.73 1.50 6.42
CA GLY A 394 -2.68 1.10 5.00
C GLY A 394 -3.83 1.67 4.16
N LEU A 395 -4.68 2.54 4.72
CA LEU A 395 -5.56 3.40 3.91
C LEU A 395 -4.74 4.40 3.09
N PRO A 396 -5.33 4.95 2.01
CA PRO A 396 -4.72 6.02 1.23
C PRO A 396 -4.48 7.25 2.12
N PRO A 397 -3.46 8.06 1.79
CA PRO A 397 -3.30 9.35 2.45
C PRO A 397 -4.56 10.21 2.22
N LEU A 398 -4.81 11.13 3.15
CA LEU A 398 -5.83 12.15 2.95
C LEU A 398 -5.50 12.99 1.71
N SER A 399 -6.54 13.42 1.00
CA SER A 399 -6.42 14.38 -0.11
C SER A 399 -5.88 15.73 0.38
N ALA A 400 -5.35 16.52 -0.56
CA ALA A 400 -4.84 17.86 -0.27
C ALA A 400 -5.94 18.75 0.33
N GLU A 401 -7.19 18.61 -0.14
CA GLU A 401 -8.37 19.31 0.36
C GLU A 401 -8.74 18.89 1.78
N GLN A 402 -8.65 17.60 2.11
CA GLN A 402 -8.89 17.12 3.48
C GLN A 402 -7.82 17.63 4.45
N ILE A 403 -6.54 17.64 4.04
CA ILE A 403 -5.46 18.21 4.85
C ILE A 403 -5.67 19.73 5.00
N GLN A 404 -6.06 20.43 3.93
CA GLN A 404 -6.37 21.86 3.95
C GLN A 404 -7.48 22.18 4.97
N LEU A 405 -8.53 21.38 5.06
CA LEU A 405 -9.60 21.57 6.05
C LEU A 405 -9.08 21.46 7.48
N VAL A 406 -8.33 20.40 7.79
CA VAL A 406 -7.74 20.21 9.12
C VAL A 406 -6.83 21.37 9.47
N GLU A 407 -5.97 21.75 8.55
CA GLU A 407 -5.02 22.84 8.76
C GLU A 407 -5.71 24.20 8.94
N SER A 408 -6.72 24.50 8.12
CA SER A 408 -7.50 25.73 8.23
C SER A 408 -8.23 25.82 9.57
N TRP A 409 -8.83 24.71 10.01
CA TRP A 409 -9.46 24.63 11.34
C TRP A 409 -8.46 24.88 12.47
N VAL A 410 -7.25 24.28 12.39
CA VAL A 410 -6.19 24.53 13.39
C VAL A 410 -5.75 25.99 13.38
N ALA A 411 -5.52 26.58 12.20
CA ALA A 411 -5.06 27.96 12.03
C ALA A 411 -6.10 28.99 12.51
N GLN A 412 -7.39 28.69 12.40
CA GLN A 412 -8.49 29.55 12.84
C GLN A 412 -8.81 29.42 14.35
N GLY A 413 -7.96 28.74 15.12
CA GLY A 413 -8.18 28.57 16.56
C GLY A 413 -9.14 27.45 16.92
N ARG A 414 -9.40 26.52 16.00
CA ARG A 414 -10.22 25.31 16.19
C ARG A 414 -11.67 25.63 16.62
N PRO A 415 -12.41 26.46 15.88
CA PRO A 415 -13.78 26.77 16.25
C PRO A 415 -14.67 25.51 16.25
N LEU A 416 -15.66 25.48 17.15
CA LEU A 416 -16.72 24.46 17.14
C LEU A 416 -17.57 24.55 15.87
#